data_AF-A0A8C2U1Q6-F1
#
_entry.id   AF-A0A8C2U1Q6-F1
#
_cell.length_a   1.000
_cell.length_b   1.000
_cell.length_c   1.000
_cell.angle_alpha   90.00
_cell.angle_beta   90.00
_cell.angle_gamma   90.00
#
_symmetry.space_group_name_H-M   'P 1'
#
loop_
_entity.id
_entity.type
_entity.pdbx_description
1 polymer ?
#
loop_
_entity_poly.entity_id
_entity_poly.type
_entity_poly.pdbx_seq_one_letter_code
_entity_poly.pdbx_strand_id
1 'polypeptide(L)'
;MSSYLAQEVHLAKRHEEILSQRSALLQQMETYLGDKKTKKTWQTQAADAARRRNAALLNDIEAAEKKLQERMYLLPHPDTVKLETLYWASVKESLPNWEEFLLGRAEYPIGFKKQKTTKQNISNPEEDSQKQIL
;
A
#
# COMPACT_ATOMS: atom_id res chain seq x y z
N MET A 1 23.52 41.26 84.20
CA MET A 1 22.97 39.97 83.73
C MET A 1 21.87 40.10 82.67
N SER A 2 21.10 41.20 82.61
CA SER A 2 20.00 41.37 81.65
C SER A 2 20.39 41.35 80.15
N SER A 3 21.62 41.76 79.80
CA SER A 3 22.09 41.83 78.39
C SER A 3 22.28 40.46 77.74
N TYR A 4 22.87 39.51 78.49
CA TYR A 4 23.12 38.15 78.00
C TYR A 4 21.82 37.39 77.74
N LEU A 5 20.84 37.50 78.66
CA LEU A 5 19.53 36.88 78.49
C LEU A 5 18.80 37.39 77.24
N ALA A 6 18.86 38.70 76.97
CA ALA A 6 18.24 39.27 75.76
C ALA A 6 18.90 38.73 74.48
N GLN A 7 20.21 38.50 74.49
CA GLN A 7 20.95 37.92 73.38
C GLN A 7 20.57 36.46 73.13
N GLU A 8 20.46 35.65 74.17
CA GLU A 8 20.03 34.23 74.06
C GLU A 8 18.60 34.12 73.51
N VAL A 9 17.69 34.97 73.97
CA VAL A 9 16.31 35.01 73.45
C VAL A 9 16.30 35.39 71.95
N HIS A 10 17.14 36.34 71.54
CA HIS A 10 17.25 36.71 70.13
C HIS A 10 17.82 35.55 69.28
N LEU A 11 18.85 34.87 69.79
CA LEU A 11 19.47 33.73 69.11
C LEU A 11 18.48 32.56 68.97
N ALA A 12 17.73 32.24 70.02
CA ALA A 12 16.68 31.22 69.98
C ALA A 12 15.61 31.56 68.94
N LYS A 13 15.17 32.83 68.86
CA LYS A 13 14.20 33.26 67.85
C LYS A 13 14.74 33.08 66.42
N ARG A 14 16.02 33.41 66.19
CA ARG A 14 16.68 33.18 64.90
C ARG A 14 16.81 31.70 64.58
N HIS A 15 17.07 30.87 65.58
CA HIS A 15 17.16 29.43 65.41
C HIS A 15 15.82 28.83 64.98
N GLU A 16 14.72 29.20 65.66
CA GLU A 16 13.37 28.77 65.28
C GLU A 16 13.00 29.21 63.86
N GLU A 17 13.39 30.42 63.46
CA GLU A 17 13.18 30.90 62.09
C GLU A 17 13.94 30.06 61.06
N ILE A 18 15.21 29.71 61.34
CA ILE A 18 16.01 28.83 60.49
C ILE A 18 15.38 27.44 60.40
N LEU A 19 14.93 26.88 61.52
CA LEU A 19 14.27 25.58 61.55
C LEU A 19 12.97 25.59 60.74
N SER A 20 12.14 26.63 60.89
CA SER A 20 10.91 26.80 60.14
C SER A 20 11.15 26.93 58.63
N GLN A 21 12.18 27.66 58.21
CA GLN A 21 12.54 27.78 56.80
C GLN A 21 13.01 26.44 56.24
N ARG A 22 13.85 25.71 57.01
CA ARG A 22 14.34 24.39 56.62
C ARG A 22 13.20 23.38 56.47
N SER A 23 12.25 23.36 57.41
CA SER A 23 11.11 22.45 57.33
C SER A 23 10.23 22.74 56.11
N ALA A 24 9.96 24.01 55.82
CA ALA A 24 9.19 24.42 54.65
C ALA A 24 9.89 24.00 53.33
N LEU A 25 11.20 24.22 53.24
CA LEU A 25 11.97 23.83 52.05
C LEU A 25 11.98 22.31 51.86
N LEU A 26 12.18 21.53 52.93
CA LEU A 26 12.16 20.07 52.86
C LEU A 26 10.80 19.55 52.39
N GLN A 27 9.72 20.10 52.92
CA GLN A 27 8.37 19.74 52.49
C GLN A 27 8.15 20.05 51.00
N GLN A 28 8.59 21.23 50.53
CA GLN A 28 8.49 21.60 49.12
C GLN A 28 9.30 20.66 48.21
N MET A 29 10.49 20.25 48.65
CA MET A 29 11.32 19.30 47.91
C MET A 29 10.68 17.92 47.83
N GLU A 30 10.08 17.45 48.92
CA GLU A 30 9.36 16.17 48.98
C GLU A 30 8.14 16.17 48.05
N THR A 31 7.32 17.23 48.10
CA THR A 31 6.15 17.35 47.21
C THR A 31 6.58 17.39 45.74
N TYR A 32 7.63 18.15 45.41
CA TYR A 32 8.14 18.23 44.04
C TYR A 32 8.65 16.88 43.51
N LEU A 33 9.35 16.12 44.35
CA LEU A 33 9.81 14.78 43.99
C LEU A 33 8.64 13.81 43.80
N GLY A 34 7.63 13.89 44.68
CA GLY A 34 6.38 13.13 44.57
C GLY A 34 5.68 13.39 43.24
N ASP A 35 5.42 14.65 42.91
CA ASP A 35 4.75 15.08 41.68
C ASP A 35 5.54 14.67 40.42
N LYS A 36 6.86 14.82 40.46
CA LYS A 36 7.72 14.38 39.36
C LYS A 36 7.64 12.87 39.14
N LYS A 37 7.57 12.08 40.21
CA LYS A 37 7.44 10.63 40.14
C LYS A 37 6.08 10.23 39.58
N THR A 38 4.98 10.81 40.08
CA THR A 38 3.63 10.51 39.59
C THR A 38 3.44 10.91 38.14
N LYS A 39 3.94 12.08 37.72
CA LYS A 39 3.91 12.52 36.32
C LYS A 39 4.63 11.54 35.39
N LYS A 40 5.82 11.07 35.80
CA LYS A 40 6.57 10.06 35.03
C LYS A 40 5.79 8.74 34.92
N THR A 41 5.19 8.24 36.01
CA THR A 41 4.42 6.99 35.96
C THR A 41 3.19 7.09 35.07
N TRP A 42 2.45 8.21 35.12
CA TRP A 42 1.30 8.45 34.23
C TRP A 42 1.72 8.50 32.75
N GLN A 43 2.84 9.15 32.44
CA GLN A 43 3.38 9.21 31.08
C GLN A 43 3.79 7.82 30.57
N THR A 44 4.51 7.03 31.38
CA THR A 44 4.90 5.66 31.01
C THR A 44 3.66 4.78 30.78
N GLN A 45 2.67 4.85 31.66
CA GLN A 45 1.44 4.08 31.51
C GLN A 45 0.67 4.46 30.24
N ALA A 46 0.57 5.77 29.94
CA ALA A 46 -0.06 6.24 28.71
C ALA A 46 0.71 5.78 27.46
N ALA A 47 2.04 5.82 27.49
CA ALA A 47 2.89 5.33 26.40
C ALA A 47 2.73 3.81 26.20
N ASP A 48 2.69 3.02 27.28
CA ASP A 48 2.50 1.57 27.21
C ASP A 48 1.11 1.20 26.69
N ALA A 49 0.07 1.92 27.13
CA ALA A 49 -1.29 1.75 26.62
C ALA A 49 -1.37 2.07 25.12
N ALA A 50 -0.77 3.17 24.69
CA ALA A 50 -0.68 3.54 23.27
C ALA A 50 0.10 2.49 22.46
N ARG A 51 1.22 1.99 23.00
CA ARG A 51 2.03 0.95 22.36
C ARG A 51 1.24 -0.35 22.16
N ARG A 52 0.48 -0.80 23.17
CA ARG A 52 -0.38 -1.99 23.06
C ARG A 52 -1.47 -1.80 22.01
N ARG A 53 -2.15 -0.65 22.01
CA ARG A 53 -3.15 -0.31 20.99
C ARG A 53 -2.54 -0.33 19.59
N ASN A 54 -1.39 0.32 19.41
CA ASN A 54 -0.73 0.39 18.11
C ASN A 54 -0.29 -0.99 17.61
N ALA A 55 0.20 -1.86 18.50
CA ALA A 55 0.55 -3.24 18.14
C ALA A 55 -0.68 -4.04 17.66
N ALA A 56 -1.83 -3.90 18.34
CA ALA A 56 -3.06 -4.54 17.91
C ALA A 56 -3.52 -4.02 16.53
N LEU A 57 -3.51 -2.70 16.34
CA LEU A 57 -3.89 -2.09 15.06
C LEU A 57 -2.96 -2.51 13.91
N LEU A 58 -1.66 -2.63 14.16
CA LEU A 58 -0.71 -3.10 13.15
C LEU A 58 -1.01 -4.54 12.72
N ASN A 59 -1.30 -5.42 13.68
CA ASN A 59 -1.69 -6.80 13.38
C ASN A 59 -2.99 -6.86 12.57
N ASP A 60 -3.98 -6.03 12.92
CA ASP A 60 -5.26 -5.96 12.20
C ASP A 60 -5.06 -5.47 10.75
N ILE A 61 -4.19 -4.47 10.55
CA ILE A 61 -3.83 -3.97 9.21
C ILE A 61 -3.12 -5.05 8.41
N GLU A 62 -2.14 -5.74 8.98
CA GLU A 62 -1.42 -6.83 8.31
C GLU A 62 -2.38 -7.97 7.91
N ALA A 63 -3.32 -8.33 8.79
CA ALA A 63 -4.33 -9.34 8.50
C ALA A 63 -5.28 -8.89 7.35
N ALA A 64 -5.69 -7.62 7.37
CA ALA A 64 -6.52 -7.05 6.30
C ALA A 64 -5.78 -7.00 4.96
N GLU A 65 -4.49 -6.66 4.97
CA GLU A 65 -3.63 -6.66 3.78
C GLU A 65 -3.49 -8.06 3.19
N LYS A 66 -3.17 -9.08 4.00
CA LYS A 66 -3.07 -10.47 3.54
C LYS A 66 -4.38 -10.94 2.91
N LYS A 67 -5.51 -10.67 3.55
CA LYS A 67 -6.84 -11.01 3.02
C LYS A 67 -7.14 -10.30 1.69
N LEU A 68 -6.71 -9.05 1.54
CA LEU A 68 -6.86 -8.31 0.29
C LEU A 68 -5.97 -8.88 -0.81
N GLN A 69 -4.71 -9.20 -0.49
CA GLN A 69 -3.78 -9.84 -1.42
C GLN A 69 -4.31 -11.19 -1.89
N GLU A 70 -4.76 -12.05 -0.98
CA GLU A 70 -5.39 -13.33 -1.31
C GLU A 70 -6.55 -13.17 -2.30
N ARG A 71 -7.44 -12.19 -2.08
CA ARG A 71 -8.54 -11.89 -3.00
C ARG A 71 -8.07 -11.41 -4.36
N MET A 72 -7.03 -10.58 -4.40
CA MET A 72 -6.45 -10.05 -5.63
C MET A 72 -5.79 -11.15 -6.47
N TYR A 73 -5.12 -12.12 -5.84
CA TYR A 73 -4.50 -13.24 -6.54
C TYR A 73 -5.52 -14.30 -7.00
N LEU A 74 -6.63 -14.48 -6.29
CA LEU A 74 -7.62 -15.49 -6.62
C LEU A 74 -8.61 -15.07 -7.70
N LEU A 75 -8.88 -13.76 -7.86
CA LEU A 75 -9.89 -13.29 -8.79
C LEU A 75 -9.42 -12.05 -9.56
N PRO A 76 -9.43 -12.10 -10.91
CA PRO A 76 -9.26 -10.90 -11.73
C PRO A 76 -10.32 -9.86 -11.37
N HIS A 77 -10.00 -8.58 -11.55
CA HIS A 77 -10.92 -7.50 -11.24
C HIS A 77 -12.24 -7.65 -12.06
N PRO A 78 -13.43 -7.33 -11.53
CA PRO A 78 -14.68 -7.52 -12.25
C PRO A 78 -14.70 -6.79 -13.61
N ASP A 79 -14.08 -5.62 -13.66
CA ASP A 79 -13.94 -4.85 -14.89
C ASP A 79 -13.05 -5.54 -15.93
N THR A 80 -11.99 -6.25 -15.50
CA THR A 80 -11.16 -7.03 -16.42
C THR A 80 -11.93 -8.23 -16.98
N VAL A 81 -12.71 -8.92 -16.14
CA VAL A 81 -13.56 -10.04 -16.58
C VAL A 81 -14.65 -9.55 -17.54
N LYS A 82 -15.28 -8.41 -17.24
CA LYS A 82 -16.29 -7.79 -18.10
C LYS A 82 -15.70 -7.38 -19.45
N LEU A 83 -14.52 -6.76 -19.44
CA LEU A 83 -13.83 -6.35 -20.65
C LEU A 83 -13.46 -7.56 -21.51
N GLU A 84 -12.92 -8.62 -20.91
CA GLU A 84 -12.62 -9.87 -21.61
C GLU A 84 -13.87 -10.49 -22.24
N THR A 85 -14.98 -10.49 -21.50
CA THR A 85 -16.27 -11.00 -22.00
C THR A 85 -16.75 -10.21 -23.22
N LEU A 86 -16.73 -8.87 -23.15
CA LEU A 86 -17.14 -8.00 -24.25
C LEU A 86 -16.19 -8.11 -25.45
N TYR A 87 -14.89 -8.24 -25.21
CA TYR A 87 -13.90 -8.46 -26.26
C TYR A 87 -14.19 -9.75 -27.02
N TRP A 88 -14.35 -10.88 -26.32
CA TRP A 88 -14.65 -12.16 -26.98
C TRP A 88 -16.00 -12.17 -27.69
N ALA A 89 -17.01 -11.45 -27.17
CA ALA A 89 -18.28 -11.25 -27.87
C ALA A 89 -18.08 -10.47 -29.19
N SER A 90 -17.35 -9.35 -29.14
CA SER A 90 -17.04 -8.55 -30.33
C SER A 90 -16.21 -9.33 -31.35
N VAL A 91 -15.22 -10.11 -30.89
CA VAL A 91 -14.46 -11.00 -31.77
C VAL A 91 -15.41 -11.96 -32.49
N LYS A 92 -16.31 -12.63 -31.76
CA LYS A 92 -17.30 -13.54 -32.35
C LYS A 92 -18.21 -12.87 -33.37
N GLU A 93 -18.67 -11.65 -33.10
CA GLU A 93 -19.49 -10.87 -34.05
C GLU A 93 -18.71 -10.45 -35.30
N SER A 94 -17.41 -10.16 -35.14
CA SER A 94 -16.54 -9.75 -36.24
C SER A 94 -15.97 -10.91 -37.06
N LEU A 95 -16.10 -12.15 -36.56
CA LEU A 95 -15.62 -13.32 -37.29
C LEU A 95 -16.48 -13.49 -38.55
N PRO A 96 -15.87 -13.63 -39.74
CA PRO A 96 -16.64 -13.87 -40.93
C PRO A 96 -17.34 -15.24 -40.88
N ASN A 97 -18.52 -15.37 -41.50
CA ASN A 97 -19.29 -16.62 -41.59
C ASN A 97 -18.62 -17.64 -42.53
N TRP A 98 -17.38 -18.02 -42.23
CA TRP A 98 -16.63 -19.04 -42.97
C TRP A 98 -17.38 -20.35 -43.02
N GLU A 99 -18.12 -20.71 -41.98
CA GLU A 99 -18.92 -21.93 -41.95
C GLU A 99 -19.97 -21.95 -43.08
N GLU A 100 -20.76 -20.90 -43.23
CA GLU A 100 -21.79 -20.82 -44.28
C GLU A 100 -21.18 -20.74 -45.67
N PHE A 101 -20.05 -20.04 -45.81
CA PHE A 101 -19.28 -19.97 -47.05
C PHE A 101 -18.70 -21.34 -47.45
N LEU A 102 -18.07 -22.06 -46.51
CA LEU A 102 -17.48 -23.37 -46.74
C LEU A 102 -18.54 -24.44 -47.03
N LEU A 103 -19.76 -24.27 -46.50
CA LEU A 103 -20.92 -25.11 -46.80
C LEU A 103 -21.60 -24.72 -48.14
N GLY A 104 -21.07 -23.74 -48.86
CA GLY A 104 -21.60 -23.26 -50.14
C GLY A 104 -22.94 -22.52 -50.03
N ARG A 105 -23.33 -22.10 -48.82
CA ARG A 105 -24.61 -21.42 -48.53
C ARG A 105 -24.49 -19.90 -48.50
N ALA A 106 -23.28 -19.37 -48.44
CA ALA A 106 -23.01 -17.94 -48.41
C ALA A 106 -21.91 -17.53 -49.41
N GLU A 107 -21.90 -16.23 -49.77
CA GLU A 107 -20.87 -15.61 -50.59
C GLU A 107 -19.55 -15.42 -49.83
N TYR A 108 -18.48 -15.01 -50.54
CA TYR A 108 -17.16 -14.85 -49.94
C TYR A 108 -17.18 -13.88 -48.75
N PRO A 109 -16.63 -14.28 -47.59
CA PRO A 109 -16.62 -13.42 -46.41
C PRO A 109 -15.88 -12.09 -46.66
N ILE A 110 -16.37 -11.02 -46.02
CA ILE A 110 -15.80 -9.68 -46.08
C ILE A 110 -14.32 -9.72 -45.67
N GLY A 111 -13.46 -9.22 -46.56
CA GLY A 111 -11.99 -9.22 -46.41
C GLY A 111 -11.24 -9.99 -47.49
N PHE A 112 -11.90 -10.93 -48.20
CA PHE A 112 -11.29 -11.66 -49.30
C PHE A 112 -11.46 -10.91 -50.64
N LYS A 113 -10.52 -10.03 -50.98
CA LYS A 113 -10.40 -9.53 -52.35
C LYS A 113 -9.81 -10.65 -53.22
N LYS A 114 -10.64 -11.26 -54.08
CA LYS A 114 -10.14 -12.13 -55.15
C LYS A 114 -9.14 -11.33 -56.00
N GLN A 115 -7.85 -11.66 -55.89
CA GLN A 115 -6.88 -11.19 -56.87
C GLN A 115 -7.32 -11.77 -58.22
N LYS A 116 -7.74 -10.89 -59.14
CA LYS A 116 -8.05 -11.31 -60.50
C LYS A 116 -6.77 -11.87 -61.09
N THR A 117 -6.74 -13.18 -61.33
CA THR A 117 -5.70 -13.81 -62.14
C THR A 117 -5.86 -13.29 -63.57
N THR A 118 -5.17 -12.20 -63.87
CA THR A 118 -4.95 -11.77 -65.25
C THR A 118 -4.16 -12.89 -65.91
N LYS A 119 -4.86 -13.68 -66.73
CA LYS A 119 -4.26 -14.67 -67.62
C LYS A 119 -3.28 -13.94 -68.53
N GLN A 120 -1.99 -13.93 -68.17
CA GLN A 120 -0.94 -13.63 -69.13
C GLN A 120 -0.79 -14.89 -69.99
N ASN A 121 -1.37 -14.82 -71.19
CA ASN A 121 -1.01 -15.70 -72.29
C ASN A 121 0.47 -15.43 -72.61
N ILE A 122 1.34 -16.35 -72.21
CA ILE A 122 2.70 -16.44 -72.73
C ILE A 122 2.63 -17.52 -73.80
N SER A 123 2.53 -17.08 -75.04
CA SER A 123 2.78 -17.91 -76.22
C SER A 123 4.26 -18.23 -76.29
N ASN A 124 4.60 -19.51 -76.18
CA ASN A 124 5.93 -20.00 -76.58
C ASN A 124 6.06 -19.90 -78.11
N PRO A 125 7.28 -19.65 -78.61
CA PRO A 125 7.78 -20.34 -79.77
C PRO A 125 8.92 -21.27 -79.36
N GLU A 126 8.74 -22.56 -79.64
CA GLU A 126 9.86 -23.49 -79.82
C GLU A 126 10.56 -23.12 -81.14
N GLU A 127 11.89 -22.98 -81.12
CA GLU A 127 12.78 -23.93 -81.80
C GLU A 127 14.26 -23.50 -81.71
N ASP A 128 15.06 -24.47 -81.23
CA ASP A 128 16.37 -24.89 -81.71
C ASP A 128 17.57 -23.92 -81.78
N SER A 129 18.57 -24.22 -80.94
CA SER A 129 19.93 -24.50 -81.44
C SER A 129 20.79 -25.21 -80.38
N GLN A 130 21.25 -26.38 -80.78
CA GLN A 130 22.17 -27.30 -80.10
C GLN A 130 23.61 -26.73 -79.95
N LYS A 131 24.40 -27.46 -79.13
CA LYS A 131 25.89 -27.52 -78.99
C LYS A 131 26.46 -26.59 -77.89
N GLN A 132 27.44 -26.97 -77.06
CA GLN A 132 28.36 -28.10 -77.00
C GLN A 132 29.06 -28.14 -75.62
N ILE A 133 29.18 -29.32 -75.03
CA ILE A 133 30.36 -29.89 -74.33
C ILE A 133 31.46 -28.88 -73.89
N LEU A 134 31.62 -28.68 -72.57
CA LEU A 134 32.75 -29.20 -71.77
C LEU A 134 32.44 -29.06 -70.27
#